data_AF-A0A3M6FVV9-F1
#
_entry.id   AF-A0A3M6FVV9-F1
#
_cell.length_a   1.000
_cell.length_b   1.000
_cell.length_c   1.000
_cell.angle_alpha   90.00
_cell.angle_beta   90.00
_cell.angle_gamma   90.00
#
_symmetry.space_group_name_H-M   'P 1'
#
loop_
_entity.id
_entity.type
_entity.pdbx_description
1 polymer ?
#
loop_
_entity_poly.entity_id
_entity_poly.type
_entity_poly.pdbx_seq_one_letter_code
_entity_poly.pdbx_strand_id
1 'polypeptide(L)'
;MVMDTGLGCTQRYLAYYNAVLACVPSETVHVLPLIGLDPEFQGQKLGQDLSEQLLGALHDWCAVDEHSQGIVVDTGNPRYLEFYKRQGYEEIGEIAVGPVREHVFFHPNPQVSLPVPDVTV
;
A
#
# COMPACT_ATOMS: atom_id res chain seq x y z
N MET A 1 9.10 -6.65 -15.56
CA MET A 1 7.88 -6.86 -16.36
C MET A 1 7.43 -5.51 -16.91
N VAL A 2 8.02 -5.10 -18.03
CA VAL A 2 7.79 -3.79 -18.72
C VAL A 2 8.15 -3.92 -20.21
N MET A 3 9.10 -4.79 -20.57
CA MET A 3 9.59 -4.93 -21.96
C MET A 3 8.80 -5.91 -22.85
N ASP A 4 7.97 -6.79 -22.29
CA ASP A 4 7.36 -7.94 -22.97
C ASP A 4 5.84 -7.83 -23.21
N THR A 5 5.16 -6.91 -22.52
CA THR A 5 3.69 -6.76 -22.54
C THR A 5 3.16 -5.77 -23.59
N GLY A 6 4.05 -5.17 -24.39
CA GLY A 6 3.73 -4.19 -25.44
C GLY A 6 3.57 -2.75 -24.91
N LEU A 7 3.90 -1.76 -25.76
CA LEU A 7 3.98 -0.34 -25.39
C LEU A 7 2.72 0.20 -24.69
N GLY A 8 1.54 -0.13 -25.19
CA GLY A 8 0.28 0.37 -24.63
C GLY A 8 -0.03 -0.18 -23.22
N CYS A 9 0.36 -1.42 -22.93
CA CYS A 9 0.22 -1.98 -21.58
C CYS A 9 1.16 -1.28 -20.61
N THR A 10 2.41 -1.09 -21.02
CA THR A 10 3.42 -0.34 -20.24
C THR A 10 2.95 1.08 -19.93
N GLN A 11 2.44 1.81 -20.91
CA GLN A 11 1.94 3.18 -20.71
C GLN A 11 0.78 3.23 -19.71
N ARG A 12 -0.16 2.27 -19.78
CA ARG A 12 -1.28 2.19 -18.82
C ARG A 12 -0.80 1.87 -17.42
N TYR A 13 0.14 0.93 -17.27
CA TYR A 13 0.72 0.60 -15.98
C TYR A 13 1.45 1.81 -15.37
N LEU A 14 2.27 2.51 -16.15
CA LEU A 14 2.96 3.72 -15.68
C LEU A 14 1.98 4.83 -15.31
N ALA A 15 0.91 5.02 -16.08
CA ALA A 15 -0.12 6.01 -15.76
C ALA A 15 -0.82 5.69 -14.43
N TYR A 16 -1.17 4.42 -14.20
CA TYR A 16 -1.73 3.97 -12.93
C TYR A 16 -0.73 4.14 -11.78
N TYR A 17 0.51 3.70 -11.95
CA TYR A 17 1.54 3.82 -10.92
C TYR A 17 1.80 5.29 -10.54
N ASN A 18 1.85 6.19 -11.53
CA ASN A 18 1.97 7.63 -11.28
C ASN A 18 0.75 8.21 -10.57
N ALA A 19 -0.46 7.70 -10.84
CA ALA A 19 -1.67 8.12 -10.13
C ALA A 19 -1.65 7.68 -8.66
N VAL A 20 -1.16 6.47 -8.36
CA VAL A 20 -0.92 6.03 -6.97
C VAL A 20 0.08 6.96 -6.28
N LEU A 21 1.23 7.24 -6.93
CA LEU A 21 2.26 8.13 -6.37
C LEU A 21 1.76 9.55 -6.11
N ALA A 22 0.82 10.06 -6.93
CA ALA A 22 0.23 11.38 -6.73
C ALA A 22 -0.62 11.50 -5.44
N CYS A 23 -1.06 10.38 -4.86
CA CYS A 23 -1.75 10.36 -3.57
C CYS A 23 -0.80 10.39 -2.37
N VAL A 24 0.49 10.09 -2.58
CA VAL A 24 1.44 9.86 -1.49
C VAL A 24 1.86 11.18 -0.83
N PRO A 25 1.89 11.27 0.51
CA PRO A 25 2.20 12.51 1.22
C PRO A 25 3.67 12.93 1.19
N SER A 26 4.60 12.01 0.86
CA SER A 26 6.05 12.25 0.84
C SER A 26 6.74 11.40 -0.23
N GLU A 27 7.87 11.88 -0.76
CA GLU A 27 8.73 11.10 -1.67
C GLU A 27 9.49 9.97 -0.94
N THR A 28 9.56 10.03 0.39
CA THR A 28 10.31 9.07 1.22
C THR A 28 9.39 8.01 1.82
N VAL A 29 8.79 7.17 1.00
CA VAL A 29 7.96 6.03 1.45
C VAL A 29 8.33 4.76 0.71
N HIS A 30 7.94 3.60 1.25
CA HIS A 30 7.97 2.34 0.52
C HIS A 30 6.62 2.05 -0.10
N VAL A 31 6.54 2.05 -1.43
CA VAL A 31 5.36 1.56 -2.15
C VAL A 31 5.48 0.04 -2.27
N LEU A 32 4.50 -0.68 -1.72
CA LEU A 32 4.44 -2.15 -1.79
C LEU A 32 3.65 -2.57 -3.05
N PRO A 33 4.32 -3.02 -4.13
CA PRO A 33 3.64 -3.31 -5.38
C PRO A 33 2.87 -4.63 -5.38
N LEU A 34 3.26 -5.58 -4.50
CA LEU A 34 2.66 -6.90 -4.43
C LEU A 34 2.92 -7.55 -3.08
N ILE A 35 1.87 -8.10 -2.50
CA ILE A 35 1.91 -9.03 -1.37
C ILE A 35 0.81 -10.06 -1.58
N GLY A 36 1.07 -11.32 -1.23
CA GLY A 36 0.11 -12.38 -1.42
C GLY A 36 0.49 -13.64 -0.66
N LEU A 37 -0.54 -14.41 -0.31
CA LEU A 37 -0.40 -15.77 0.20
C LEU A 37 -0.70 -16.78 -0.89
N ASP A 38 -0.08 -17.96 -0.78
CA ASP A 38 -0.45 -19.09 -1.61
C ASP A 38 -1.97 -19.35 -1.51
N PRO A 39 -2.68 -19.59 -2.63
CA PRO A 39 -4.10 -19.91 -2.64
C PRO A 39 -4.51 -20.99 -1.64
N GLU A 40 -3.65 -21.96 -1.33
CA GLU A 40 -3.97 -23.01 -0.37
C GLU A 40 -4.23 -22.47 1.04
N PHE A 41 -3.62 -21.35 1.43
CA PHE A 41 -3.78 -20.74 2.76
C PHE A 41 -4.87 -19.67 2.80
N GLN A 42 -5.41 -19.23 1.66
CA GLN A 42 -6.37 -18.13 1.61
C GLN A 42 -7.74 -18.52 2.20
N GLY A 43 -8.41 -17.58 2.88
CA GLY A 43 -9.74 -17.76 3.45
C GLY A 43 -9.80 -18.65 4.70
N GLN A 44 -8.67 -19.22 5.12
CA GLN A 44 -8.56 -19.99 6.36
C GLN A 44 -8.18 -19.07 7.53
N LYS A 45 -8.53 -19.46 8.76
CA LYS A 45 -8.08 -18.75 9.97
C LYS A 45 -6.55 -18.67 10.03
N LEU A 46 -5.87 -19.78 9.74
CA LEU A 46 -4.41 -19.82 9.64
C LEU A 46 -3.88 -18.84 8.59
N GLY A 47 -4.55 -18.69 7.46
CA GLY A 47 -4.17 -17.71 6.43
C GLY A 47 -4.31 -16.26 6.86
N GLN A 48 -5.26 -15.95 7.74
CA GLN A 48 -5.38 -14.61 8.32
C GLN A 48 -4.17 -14.33 9.22
N ASP A 49 -3.85 -15.26 10.11
CA ASP A 49 -2.69 -15.15 11.00
C ASP A 49 -1.36 -15.04 10.20
N LEU A 50 -1.24 -15.78 9.09
CA LEU A 50 -0.09 -15.69 8.18
C LEU A 50 -0.02 -14.36 7.43
N SER A 51 -1.17 -13.82 7.01
CA SER A 51 -1.23 -12.49 6.36
C SER A 51 -0.76 -11.40 7.32
N GLU A 52 -1.20 -11.46 8.57
CA GLU A 52 -0.80 -10.52 9.62
C GLU A 52 0.69 -10.64 9.93
N GLN A 53 1.22 -11.86 10.04
CA GLN A 53 2.66 -12.09 10.23
C GLN A 53 3.49 -11.59 9.04
N LEU A 54 3.03 -11.81 7.81
CA LEU A 54 3.72 -11.34 6.61
C LEU A 54 3.77 -9.81 6.55
N LEU A 55 2.65 -9.15 6.90
CA LEU A 55 2.58 -7.70 6.95
C LEU A 55 3.44 -7.13 8.08
N GLY A 56 3.44 -7.76 9.26
CA GLY A 56 4.33 -7.39 10.37
C GLY A 56 5.81 -7.52 10.01
N ALA A 57 6.20 -8.61 9.35
CA ALA A 57 7.58 -8.79 8.87
C ALA A 57 7.97 -7.72 7.83
N LEU A 58 7.03 -7.29 6.97
CA LEU A 58 7.25 -6.16 6.06
C LEU A 58 7.45 -4.85 6.84
N HIS A 59 6.61 -4.58 7.85
CA HIS A 59 6.74 -3.40 8.69
C HIS A 59 8.11 -3.35 9.37
N ASP A 60 8.54 -4.46 9.97
CA ASP A 60 9.86 -4.58 10.61
C ASP A 60 11.00 -4.35 9.61
N TRP A 61 10.88 -4.88 8.38
CA TRP A 61 11.89 -4.69 7.35
C TRP A 61 11.98 -3.22 6.88
N CYS A 62 10.84 -2.58 6.64
CA CYS A 62 10.77 -1.18 6.25
C CYS A 62 11.21 -0.23 7.37
N ALA A 63 10.99 -0.58 8.64
CA ALA A 63 11.42 0.23 9.78
C ALA A 63 12.95 0.35 9.93
N VAL A 64 13.73 -0.47 9.20
CA VAL A 64 15.20 -0.36 9.15
C VAL A 64 15.65 0.90 8.38
N ASP A 65 14.83 1.40 7.45
CA ASP A 65 15.11 2.65 6.73
C ASP A 65 14.64 3.86 7.56
N GLU A 66 15.58 4.48 8.28
CA GLU A 66 15.34 5.66 9.14
C GLU A 66 14.81 6.88 8.37
N HIS A 67 15.00 6.93 7.04
CA HIS A 67 14.52 8.03 6.21
C HIS A 67 13.10 7.81 5.68
N SER A 68 12.58 6.59 5.78
CA SER A 68 11.26 6.23 5.30
C SER A 68 10.17 6.69 6.26
N GLN A 69 9.20 7.43 5.73
CA GLN A 69 8.03 7.93 6.44
C GLN A 69 6.95 6.86 6.64
N GLY A 70 7.01 5.75 5.89
CA GLY A 70 6.02 4.69 6.01
C GLY A 70 5.87 3.85 4.75
N ILE A 71 4.77 3.12 4.71
CA ILE A 71 4.46 2.15 3.66
C ILE A 71 3.15 2.54 2.99
N VAL A 72 3.13 2.51 1.67
CA VAL A 72 1.95 2.71 0.84
C VAL A 72 1.55 1.39 0.21
N VAL A 73 0.27 1.07 0.30
CA VAL A 73 -0.36 -0.06 -0.40
C VAL A 73 -1.56 0.46 -1.17
N ASP A 74 -1.88 -0.18 -2.29
CA ASP A 74 -3.13 0.09 -3.01
C ASP A 74 -3.86 -1.20 -3.34
N THR A 75 -5.20 -1.13 -3.36
CA THR A 75 -6.03 -2.29 -3.69
C THR A 75 -7.38 -1.93 -4.29
N GLY A 76 -7.70 -2.59 -5.40
CA GLY A 76 -9.03 -2.57 -6.03
C GLY A 76 -9.96 -3.66 -5.51
N ASN A 77 -9.53 -4.45 -4.52
CA ASN A 77 -10.33 -5.52 -3.94
C ASN A 77 -11.00 -5.06 -2.63
N PRO A 78 -12.33 -4.85 -2.62
CA PRO A 78 -13.05 -4.36 -1.44
C PRO A 78 -12.91 -5.25 -0.20
N ARG A 79 -12.57 -6.54 -0.38
CA ARG A 79 -12.41 -7.50 0.74
C ARG A 79 -11.22 -7.17 1.64
N TYR A 80 -10.23 -6.43 1.13
CA TYR A 80 -8.99 -6.14 1.86
C TYR A 80 -9.02 -4.80 2.58
N LEU A 81 -10.00 -3.93 2.31
CA LEU A 81 -10.08 -2.60 2.92
C LEU A 81 -10.11 -2.68 4.44
N GLU A 82 -10.99 -3.51 5.00
CA GLU A 82 -11.10 -3.69 6.45
C GLU A 82 -9.92 -4.44 7.06
N PHE A 83 -9.20 -5.24 6.26
CA PHE A 83 -7.96 -5.85 6.71
C PHE A 83 -6.89 -4.78 6.93
N TYR A 84 -6.62 -3.94 5.93
CA TYR A 84 -5.61 -2.88 6.06
C TYR A 84 -5.93 -1.89 7.18
N LYS A 85 -7.20 -1.45 7.31
CA LYS A 85 -7.61 -0.56 8.41
C LYS A 85 -7.32 -1.15 9.80
N ARG A 86 -7.58 -2.45 10.01
CA ARG A 86 -7.27 -3.12 11.29
C ARG A 86 -5.77 -3.19 11.58
N GLN A 87 -4.94 -3.15 10.54
CA GLN A 87 -3.48 -3.15 10.63
C GLN A 87 -2.90 -1.74 10.75
N GLY A 88 -3.72 -0.71 11.00
CA GLY A 88 -3.26 0.67 11.21
C GLY A 88 -3.06 1.49 9.94
N TYR A 89 -3.51 0.99 8.78
CA TYR A 89 -3.46 1.77 7.55
C TYR A 89 -4.61 2.77 7.47
N GLU A 90 -4.29 3.98 7.01
CA GLU A 90 -5.23 5.06 6.76
C GLU A 90 -5.42 5.24 5.24
N GLU A 91 -6.67 5.40 4.80
CA GLU A 91 -6.97 5.66 3.39
C GLU A 91 -6.62 7.11 3.06
N ILE A 92 -5.70 7.30 2.12
CA ILE A 92 -5.16 8.61 1.71
C ILE A 92 -5.64 9.06 0.34
N GLY A 93 -6.29 8.18 -0.42
CA GLY A 93 -6.82 8.51 -1.73
C GLY A 93 -7.48 7.34 -2.42
N GLU A 94 -8.11 7.65 -3.55
CA GLU A 94 -8.74 6.68 -4.41
C GLU A 94 -8.51 7.08 -5.86
N ILE A 95 -8.21 6.11 -6.71
CA ILE A 95 -7.97 6.32 -8.14
C ILE A 95 -8.87 5.42 -8.97
N ALA A 96 -9.36 5.94 -10.09
CA ALA A 96 -10.15 5.17 -11.05
C ALA A 96 -9.25 4.55 -12.12
N VAL A 97 -9.26 3.23 -12.21
CA VAL A 97 -8.59 2.46 -13.28
C VAL A 97 -9.66 1.77 -14.12
N GLY A 98 -10.21 2.51 -15.08
CA GLY A 98 -11.38 2.07 -15.84
C GLY A 98 -12.59 1.88 -14.92
N PRO A 99 -13.19 0.68 -14.83
CA PRO A 99 -14.32 0.43 -13.93
C PRO A 99 -13.89 0.10 -12.48
N VAL A 100 -12.60 -0.07 -12.20
CA VAL A 100 -12.08 -0.44 -10.88
C VAL A 100 -11.73 0.82 -10.11
N ARG A 101 -12.12 0.87 -8.82
CA ARG A 101 -11.67 1.89 -7.87
C ARG A 101 -10.56 1.27 -7.03
N GLU A 102 -9.35 1.78 -7.18
CA GLU A 102 -8.20 1.39 -6.38
C GLU A 102 -8.12 2.34 -5.18
N HIS A 103 -8.10 1.78 -3.98
CA HIS A 103 -7.98 2.52 -2.74
C HIS A 103 -6.51 2.55 -2.32
N VAL A 104 -5.98 3.75 -2.05
CA VAL A 104 -4.59 3.95 -1.65
C VAL A 104 -4.55 4.18 -0.14
N PHE A 105 -3.71 3.40 0.53
CA PHE A 105 -3.56 3.38 1.97
C PHE A 105 -2.12 3.68 2.38
N PHE A 106 -1.97 4.34 3.52
CA PHE A 106 -0.68 4.66 4.12
C PHE A 106 -0.61 4.16 5.56
N HIS A 107 0.54 3.59 5.92
CA HIS A 107 0.88 3.25 7.30
C HIS A 107 2.18 3.96 7.67
N PRO A 108 2.20 4.83 8.70
CA PRO A 108 3.40 5.54 9.09
C PRO A 108 4.47 4.58 9.64
N ASN A 109 5.74 4.89 9.42
CA ASN A 109 6.83 4.19 10.07
C ASN A 109 6.77 4.54 11.59
N PRO A 110 6.84 3.56 12.51
CA PRO A 110 6.80 3.84 13.95
C PRO A 110 7.86 4.83 14.45
N GLN A 111 8.97 4.98 13.74
CA GLN A 111 10.02 5.95 14.08
C GLN A 111 9.69 7.39 13.65
N VAL A 112 8.65 7.56 12.82
CA VAL A 112 8.26 8.85 12.25
C VAL A 112 7.05 9.38 13.00
N SER A 113 7.30 10.43 13.79
CA SER A 113 6.23 11.24 14.36
C SER A 113 5.69 12.15 13.25
N LEU A 114 4.46 11.93 12.80
CA LEU A 114 3.78 12.86 11.90
C LEU A 114 3.76 14.25 12.56
N PRO A 115 4.19 15.33 11.87
CA PRO A 115 4.00 16.67 12.39
C PRO A 115 2.48 16.91 12.52
N VAL A 116 2.04 17.16 13.75
CA VAL A 116 0.67 17.60 14.04
C VAL A 116 0.43 18.88 13.23
N PRO A 117 -0.63 18.98 12.40
CA PRO A 117 -0.93 20.22 11.72
C PRO A 117 -1.17 21.30 12.78
N ASP A 118 -0.38 22.36 12.71
CA ASP A 118 -0.42 23.50 13.62
C ASP A 118 -1.76 24.23 13.39
N VAL A 119 -2.78 23.89 14.19
CA VAL A 119 -4.04 24.63 14.23
C VAL A 119 -3.78 25.89 15.04
N THR A 120 -3.27 26.93 14.37
CA THR A 120 -3.22 28.27 14.95
C THR A 120 -4.60 28.92 14.83
N VAL A 121 -5.13 29.30 16.00
CA VAL A 121 -6.36 30.05 16.28
C VAL A 121 -6.38 31.43 15.61
#